data_AF-A0A6A5GJ06-F1
#
_entry.id   AF-A0A6A5GJ06-F1
#
_cell.length_a   1.000
_cell.length_b   1.000
_cell.length_c   1.000
_cell.angle_alpha   90.00
_cell.angle_beta   90.00
_cell.angle_gamma   90.00
#
_symmetry.space_group_name_H-M   'P 1'
#
loop_
_entity.id
_entity.type
_entity.pdbx_description
1 polymer ?
#
loop_
_entity_poly.entity_id
_entity_poly.type
_entity_poly.pdbx_seq_one_letter_code
_entity_poly.pdbx_strand_id
1 'polypeptide(L)'
;MRLFGLNSLLPDLNHQIHVKKLFVHAESPESLQKNLLSILPCLKPKELGNIGVFVEDLDDREPEEALKTVRKIANLEQWKQAEELTTQDCFDDFPSEFLMHFKRFVILASGLREDFLINLRDFFSTSTNFESCTIDSYDLADCTEHLESFCEEVESGDPSIFLFHFKISDNSRKFFEFKIDYNEYVMVIEKKNF
;
A
#
# COMPACT_ATOMS: atom_id res chain seq x y z
N MET A 1 -5.13 -8.09 35.76
CA MET A 1 -6.06 -8.10 34.61
C MET A 1 -5.43 -8.98 33.54
N ARG A 2 -6.01 -10.13 33.19
CA ARG A 2 -5.46 -10.99 32.12
C ARG A 2 -5.93 -10.40 30.79
N LEU A 3 -5.01 -9.78 30.06
CA LEU A 3 -5.25 -9.39 28.66
C LEU A 3 -5.29 -10.68 27.84
N PHE A 4 -6.48 -11.13 27.46
CA PHE A 4 -6.62 -12.15 26.44
C PHE A 4 -6.43 -11.48 25.08
N GLY A 5 -5.33 -11.79 24.41
CA GLY A 5 -5.12 -11.32 23.04
C GLY A 5 -6.15 -11.98 22.13
N LEU A 6 -6.74 -11.21 21.21
CA LEU A 6 -7.74 -11.70 20.24
C LEU A 6 -7.25 -12.98 19.52
N ASN A 7 -5.96 -13.04 19.21
CA ASN A 7 -5.27 -14.19 18.60
C ASN A 7 -5.42 -15.51 19.36
N SER A 8 -5.68 -15.47 20.68
CA SER A 8 -5.91 -16.67 21.49
C SER A 8 -7.33 -17.22 21.38
N LEU A 9 -8.28 -16.41 20.89
CA LEU A 9 -9.70 -16.78 20.76
C LEU A 9 -10.07 -17.14 19.32
N LEU A 10 -9.34 -16.60 18.34
CA LEU A 10 -9.59 -16.82 16.91
C LEU A 10 -9.50 -18.29 16.47
N PRO A 11 -8.55 -19.12 16.95
CA PRO A 11 -8.46 -20.52 16.53
C PRO A 11 -9.63 -21.39 17.02
N ASP A 12 -10.28 -20.99 18.12
CA ASP A 12 -11.39 -21.74 18.73
C ASP A 12 -12.73 -21.48 18.02
N LEU A 13 -12.76 -20.55 17.07
CA LEU A 13 -13.94 -20.27 16.26
C LEU A 13 -14.19 -21.41 15.27
N ASN A 14 -15.38 -22.00 15.33
CA ASN A 14 -15.83 -23.05 14.41
C ASN A 14 -16.26 -22.51 13.03
N HIS A 15 -16.08 -21.21 12.77
CA HIS A 15 -16.44 -20.55 11.53
C HIS A 15 -15.48 -19.40 11.24
N GLN A 16 -15.38 -19.03 9.96
CA GLN A 16 -14.63 -17.84 9.55
C GLN A 16 -15.44 -16.56 9.79
N ILE A 17 -14.75 -15.52 10.24
CA ILE A 17 -15.33 -14.21 10.53
C ILE A 17 -15.53 -13.41 9.23
N HIS A 18 -16.67 -12.74 9.15
CA HIS A 18 -17.00 -11.79 8.10
C HIS A 18 -16.37 -10.43 8.43
N VAL A 19 -15.34 -10.03 7.70
CA VAL A 19 -14.62 -8.76 7.91
C VAL A 19 -14.41 -8.09 6.56
N LYS A 20 -14.75 -6.80 6.47
CA LYS A 20 -14.52 -6.00 5.25
C LYS A 20 -13.16 -5.32 5.21
N LYS A 21 -12.65 -4.91 6.38
CA LYS A 21 -11.37 -4.22 6.54
C LYS A 21 -10.66 -4.77 7.76
N LEU A 22 -9.39 -5.13 7.61
CA LEU A 22 -8.52 -5.55 8.71
C LEU A 22 -7.38 -4.55 8.82
N PHE A 23 -7.15 -3.96 10.00
CA PHE A 23 -5.99 -3.12 10.26
C PHE A 23 -5.17 -3.74 11.39
N VAL A 24 -3.90 -4.05 11.12
CA VAL A 24 -2.99 -4.69 12.07
C VAL A 24 -1.85 -3.74 12.37
N HIS A 25 -1.74 -3.35 13.63
CA HIS A 25 -0.65 -2.54 14.15
C HIS A 25 0.29 -3.45 14.94
N ALA A 26 1.59 -3.22 14.81
CA ALA A 26 2.59 -3.95 15.55
C ALA A 26 3.79 -3.06 15.87
N GLU A 27 4.43 -3.33 17.00
CA GLU A 27 5.65 -2.65 17.42
C GLU A 27 6.82 -3.00 16.48
N SER A 28 6.86 -4.23 15.97
CA SER A 28 7.93 -4.72 15.10
C SER A 28 7.40 -5.52 13.90
N PRO A 29 8.22 -5.71 12.85
CA PRO A 29 7.81 -6.45 11.66
C PRO A 29 7.54 -7.94 11.94
N GLU A 30 8.29 -8.55 12.87
CA GLU A 30 8.07 -9.94 13.29
C GLU A 30 6.67 -10.10 13.92
N SER A 31 6.32 -9.17 14.82
CA SER A 31 5.01 -9.16 15.48
C SER A 31 3.88 -8.95 14.48
N LEU A 32 4.05 -8.04 13.50
CA LEU A 32 3.10 -7.85 12.40
C LEU A 32 2.87 -9.15 11.63
N GLN A 33 3.95 -9.81 11.22
CA GLN A 33 3.87 -11.02 10.43
C GLN A 33 3.19 -12.16 11.19
N LYS A 34 3.50 -12.33 12.48
CA LYS A 34 2.86 -13.29 13.37
C LYS A 34 1.36 -13.02 13.54
N ASN A 35 0.98 -11.75 13.67
CA ASN A 35 -0.42 -11.34 13.76
C ASN A 35 -1.16 -11.65 12.45
N LEU A 36 -0.59 -11.31 11.28
CA LEU A 36 -1.21 -11.60 9.99
C LEU A 36 -1.39 -13.11 9.76
N LEU A 37 -0.39 -13.94 10.09
CA LEU A 37 -0.47 -15.40 9.95
C LEU A 37 -1.52 -16.05 10.87
N SER A 38 -1.79 -15.45 12.03
CA SER A 38 -2.81 -15.97 12.96
C SER A 38 -4.22 -15.46 12.65
N ILE A 39 -4.34 -14.21 12.20
CA ILE A 39 -5.64 -13.56 11.97
C ILE A 39 -6.23 -13.91 10.61
N LEU A 40 -5.45 -13.78 9.53
CA LEU A 40 -5.97 -13.91 8.16
C LEU A 40 -6.68 -15.25 7.93
N PRO A 41 -6.16 -16.43 8.33
CA PRO A 41 -6.84 -17.71 8.10
C PRO A 41 -8.25 -17.81 8.72
N CYS A 42 -8.50 -17.04 9.79
CA CYS A 42 -9.78 -16.99 10.49
C CYS A 42 -10.82 -16.10 9.77
N LEU A 43 -10.44 -15.36 8.73
CA LEU A 43 -11.33 -14.46 7.99
C LEU A 43 -11.84 -15.10 6.70
N LYS A 44 -13.04 -14.71 6.27
CA LYS A 44 -13.56 -15.10 4.94
C LYS A 44 -12.84 -14.32 3.83
N PRO A 45 -12.15 -14.99 2.89
CA PRO A 45 -11.36 -14.31 1.86
C PRO A 45 -12.13 -13.31 1.01
N LYS A 46 -13.28 -13.73 0.44
CA LYS A 46 -14.04 -12.93 -0.54
C LYS A 46 -14.66 -11.64 0.02
N GLU A 47 -14.73 -11.50 1.33
CA GLU A 47 -15.36 -10.35 1.96
C GLU A 47 -14.34 -9.33 2.44
N LEU A 48 -13.08 -9.74 2.59
CA LEU A 48 -11.98 -8.87 3.01
C LEU A 48 -11.56 -8.00 1.84
N GLY A 49 -12.00 -6.74 1.84
CA GLY A 49 -11.70 -5.78 0.78
C GLY A 49 -10.38 -5.04 0.98
N ASN A 50 -10.06 -4.68 2.22
CA ASN A 50 -8.84 -3.94 2.59
C ASN A 50 -8.07 -4.66 3.70
N ILE A 51 -6.74 -4.71 3.54
CA ILE A 51 -5.78 -5.04 4.58
C ILE A 51 -4.90 -3.82 4.85
N GLY A 52 -4.81 -3.40 6.10
CA GLY A 52 -3.91 -2.36 6.57
C GLY A 52 -2.84 -2.90 7.49
N VAL A 53 -1.59 -2.51 7.25
CA VAL A 53 -0.41 -2.95 8.02
C VAL A 53 0.40 -1.73 8.48
N PHE A 54 0.70 -1.68 9.77
CA PHE A 54 1.38 -0.56 10.42
C PHE A 54 2.45 -1.10 11.36
N VAL A 55 3.66 -0.58 11.23
CA VAL A 55 4.82 -0.97 12.06
C VAL A 55 5.45 0.28 12.63
N GLU A 56 5.74 0.28 13.93
CA GLU A 56 6.38 1.42 14.60
C GLU A 56 7.90 1.43 14.44
N ASP A 57 8.56 0.26 14.57
CA ASP A 57 10.01 0.12 14.45
C ASP A 57 10.39 -0.73 13.22
N LEU A 58 11.19 -0.17 12.31
CA LEU A 58 11.64 -0.83 11.08
C LEU A 58 13.05 -1.45 11.19
N ASP A 59 13.82 -1.16 12.25
CA ASP A 59 15.26 -1.45 12.32
C ASP A 59 15.61 -2.90 12.74
N ASP A 60 14.62 -3.70 13.13
CA ASP A 60 14.83 -5.01 13.78
C ASP A 60 14.70 -6.25 12.86
N ARG A 61 14.88 -6.12 11.53
CA ARG A 61 14.72 -7.28 10.61
C ARG A 61 16.00 -8.07 10.35
N GLU A 62 15.93 -9.39 10.56
CA GLU A 62 16.75 -10.35 9.83
C GLU A 62 16.13 -10.58 8.43
N PRO A 63 16.80 -10.20 7.31
CA PRO A 63 16.17 -10.14 5.99
C PRO A 63 15.63 -11.48 5.47
N GLU A 64 16.31 -12.60 5.74
CA GLU A 64 15.94 -13.91 5.20
C GLU A 64 14.68 -14.49 5.85
N GLU A 65 14.56 -14.41 7.18
CA GLU A 65 13.40 -14.91 7.91
C GLU A 65 12.16 -14.04 7.66
N ALA A 66 12.36 -12.73 7.54
CA ALA A 66 11.30 -11.81 7.13
C ALA A 66 10.73 -12.20 5.76
N LEU A 67 11.59 -12.47 4.77
CA LEU A 67 11.16 -12.86 3.42
C LEU A 67 10.38 -14.18 3.42
N LYS A 68 10.84 -15.19 4.18
CA LYS A 68 10.13 -16.48 4.30
C LYS A 68 8.73 -16.30 4.85
N THR A 69 8.56 -15.42 5.83
CA THR A 69 7.29 -15.22 6.52
C THR A 69 6.33 -14.37 5.68
N VAL A 70 6.84 -13.31 5.03
CA VAL A 70 6.07 -12.54 4.04
C VAL A 70 5.57 -13.45 2.92
N ARG A 71 6.39 -14.39 2.42
CA ARG A 71 5.97 -15.37 1.42
C ARG A 71 4.82 -16.28 1.91
N LYS A 72 4.79 -16.63 3.20
CA LYS A 72 3.67 -17.41 3.77
C LYS A 72 2.38 -16.58 3.77
N ILE A 73 2.47 -15.31 4.18
CA ILE A 73 1.33 -14.37 4.21
C ILE A 73 0.79 -14.16 2.79
N ALA A 74 1.66 -13.87 1.83
CA ALA A 74 1.31 -13.65 0.43
C ALA A 74 0.62 -14.87 -0.23
N ASN A 75 0.80 -16.06 0.33
CA ASN A 75 0.16 -17.28 -0.16
C ASN A 75 -1.25 -17.53 0.39
N LEU A 76 -1.67 -16.78 1.41
CA LEU A 76 -3.02 -16.89 1.98
C LEU A 76 -4.08 -16.37 1.02
N GLU A 77 -5.23 -17.06 0.97
CA GLU A 77 -6.35 -16.68 0.10
C GLU A 77 -6.91 -15.30 0.45
N GLN A 78 -6.93 -14.95 1.74
CA GLN A 78 -7.39 -13.64 2.21
C GLN A 78 -6.50 -12.51 1.70
N TRP A 79 -5.19 -12.74 1.64
CA TRP A 79 -4.25 -11.76 1.09
C TRP A 79 -4.49 -11.59 -0.41
N LYS A 80 -4.53 -12.70 -1.17
CA LYS A 80 -4.68 -12.71 -2.63
C LYS A 80 -6.01 -12.16 -3.15
N GLN A 81 -7.07 -12.23 -2.34
CA GLN A 81 -8.41 -11.79 -2.75
C GLN A 81 -8.75 -10.37 -2.30
N ALA A 82 -7.98 -9.81 -1.35
CA ALA A 82 -8.14 -8.42 -0.97
C ALA A 82 -7.78 -7.49 -2.14
N GLU A 83 -8.55 -6.41 -2.30
CA GLU A 83 -8.38 -5.48 -3.41
C GLU A 83 -7.51 -4.28 -3.05
N GLU A 84 -7.43 -3.96 -1.76
CA GLU A 84 -6.80 -2.75 -1.26
C GLU A 84 -5.79 -3.07 -0.17
N LEU A 85 -4.63 -2.42 -0.25
CA LEU A 85 -3.59 -2.45 0.77
C LEU A 85 -3.38 -1.05 1.35
N THR A 86 -3.40 -0.95 2.67
CA THR A 86 -3.01 0.25 3.40
C THR A 86 -1.68 0.00 4.12
N THR A 87 -0.69 0.87 3.94
CA THR A 87 0.61 0.75 4.62
C THR A 87 0.99 2.08 5.27
N GLN A 88 1.81 2.01 6.31
CA GLN A 88 2.50 3.17 6.88
C GLN A 88 3.99 2.88 6.94
N ASP A 89 4.78 3.66 6.19
CA ASP A 89 6.24 3.61 6.11
C ASP A 89 6.86 2.20 5.85
N CYS A 90 6.04 1.19 5.50
CA CYS A 90 6.46 -0.21 5.29
C CYS A 90 6.02 -0.76 3.93
N PHE A 91 5.74 0.11 2.94
CA PHE A 91 5.39 -0.35 1.60
C PHE A 91 6.51 -1.17 0.95
N ASP A 92 7.76 -0.68 1.04
CA ASP A 92 8.93 -1.30 0.43
C ASP A 92 9.37 -2.60 1.12
N ASP A 93 8.80 -2.93 2.28
CA ASP A 93 9.09 -4.16 3.02
C ASP A 93 8.52 -5.42 2.36
N PHE A 94 7.58 -5.24 1.43
CA PHE A 94 6.92 -6.32 0.72
C PHE A 94 7.50 -6.42 -0.69
N PRO A 95 8.06 -7.59 -1.06
CA PRO A 95 8.42 -7.85 -2.45
C PRO A 95 7.25 -7.56 -3.39
N SER A 96 7.54 -6.81 -4.45
CA SER A 96 6.54 -6.33 -5.41
C SER A 96 5.62 -7.44 -5.92
N GLU A 97 6.14 -8.65 -6.13
CA GLU A 97 5.37 -9.79 -6.64
C GLU A 97 4.20 -10.19 -5.74
N PHE A 98 4.26 -9.85 -4.45
CA PHE A 98 3.22 -10.14 -3.47
C PHE A 98 2.17 -9.04 -3.36
N LEU A 99 2.38 -7.93 -4.06
CA LEU A 99 1.50 -6.77 -4.06
C LEU A 99 0.73 -6.60 -5.38
N MET A 100 1.16 -7.24 -6.47
CA MET A 100 0.63 -7.00 -7.82
C MET A 100 -0.86 -7.33 -8.02
N HIS A 101 -1.47 -8.13 -7.13
CA HIS A 101 -2.91 -8.44 -7.22
C HIS A 101 -3.79 -7.33 -6.65
N PHE A 102 -3.25 -6.50 -5.75
CA PHE A 102 -3.99 -5.36 -5.22
C PHE A 102 -4.25 -4.34 -6.34
N LYS A 103 -5.43 -3.75 -6.28
CA LYS A 103 -5.90 -2.74 -7.23
C LYS A 103 -5.70 -1.33 -6.69
N ARG A 104 -5.87 -1.17 -5.38
CA ARG A 104 -5.85 0.13 -4.70
C ARG A 104 -4.84 0.12 -3.57
N PHE A 105 -4.19 1.26 -3.38
CA PHE A 105 -3.18 1.45 -2.35
C PHE A 105 -3.48 2.72 -1.56
N VAL A 106 -3.26 2.67 -0.25
CA VAL A 106 -3.24 3.85 0.62
C VAL A 106 -1.93 3.81 1.39
N ILE A 107 -1.08 4.80 1.20
CA ILE A 107 0.26 4.87 1.80
C ILE A 107 0.29 6.08 2.72
N LEU A 108 0.53 5.84 4.00
CA LEU A 108 0.86 6.89 4.96
C LEU A 108 2.39 7.03 4.96
N ALA A 109 2.88 8.16 4.49
CA ALA A 109 4.31 8.41 4.32
C ALA A 109 4.77 9.59 5.17
N SER A 110 5.79 9.37 5.98
CA SER A 110 6.46 10.44 6.75
C SER A 110 7.21 11.45 5.88
N GLY A 111 7.50 11.10 4.62
CA GLY A 111 8.03 12.00 3.59
C GLY A 111 8.14 11.27 2.25
N LEU A 112 8.26 12.04 1.16
CA LEU A 112 8.29 11.50 -0.20
C LEU A 112 9.57 11.89 -0.91
N ARG A 113 10.53 10.97 -0.88
CA ARG A 113 11.76 11.10 -1.64
C ARG A 113 11.53 10.73 -3.11
N GLU A 114 12.37 11.27 -4.00
CA GLU A 114 12.33 10.98 -5.44
C GLU A 114 12.40 9.47 -5.75
N ASP A 115 13.30 8.74 -5.09
CA ASP A 115 13.50 7.29 -5.29
C ASP A 115 12.23 6.50 -4.99
N PHE A 116 11.50 6.89 -3.94
CA PHE A 116 10.24 6.27 -3.57
C PHE A 116 9.15 6.49 -4.64
N LEU A 117 9.02 7.72 -5.16
CA LEU A 117 8.04 8.04 -6.21
C LEU A 117 8.36 7.30 -7.52
N ILE A 118 9.65 7.19 -7.88
CA ILE A 118 10.12 6.39 -9.01
C ILE A 118 9.77 4.92 -8.83
N ASN A 119 10.01 4.35 -7.65
CA ASN A 119 9.68 2.97 -7.34
C ASN A 119 8.17 2.69 -7.46
N LEU A 120 7.32 3.60 -6.95
CA LEU A 120 5.87 3.50 -7.10
C LEU A 120 5.44 3.53 -8.56
N ARG A 121 5.96 4.48 -9.35
CA ARG A 121 5.69 4.60 -10.79
C ARG A 121 6.06 3.31 -11.52
N ASP A 122 7.24 2.77 -11.27
CA ASP A 122 7.73 1.57 -11.95
C ASP A 122 6.91 0.34 -11.53
N PHE A 123 6.63 0.20 -10.24
CA PHE A 123 5.76 -0.85 -9.70
C PHE A 123 4.38 -0.81 -10.36
N PHE A 124 3.69 0.34 -10.35
CA PHE A 124 2.34 0.48 -10.93
C PHE A 124 2.34 0.30 -12.45
N SER A 125 3.43 0.65 -13.14
CA SER A 125 3.59 0.41 -14.58
C SER A 125 3.56 -1.09 -14.92
N THR A 126 4.11 -1.93 -14.05
CA THR A 126 4.11 -3.39 -14.22
C THR A 126 2.81 -4.06 -13.75
N SER A 127 2.06 -3.40 -12.85
CA SER A 127 0.80 -3.95 -12.35
C SER A 127 -0.33 -3.86 -13.37
N THR A 128 -0.91 -5.01 -13.69
CA THR A 128 -2.08 -5.12 -14.57
C THR A 128 -3.38 -4.73 -13.88
N ASN A 129 -3.44 -4.88 -12.55
CA ASN A 129 -4.65 -4.66 -11.75
C ASN A 129 -4.70 -3.26 -11.13
N PHE A 130 -3.60 -2.50 -11.14
CA PHE A 130 -3.54 -1.19 -10.53
C PHE A 130 -4.61 -0.24 -11.08
N GLU A 131 -5.36 0.35 -10.15
CA GLU A 131 -6.41 1.35 -10.38
C GLU A 131 -5.98 2.70 -9.81
N SER A 132 -5.59 2.76 -8.52
CA SER A 132 -5.20 4.00 -7.86
C SER A 132 -4.29 3.79 -6.64
N CYS A 133 -3.54 4.83 -6.28
CA CYS A 133 -2.82 4.96 -5.02
C CYS A 133 -3.14 6.32 -4.40
N THR A 134 -3.44 6.35 -3.11
CA THR A 134 -3.51 7.59 -2.32
C THR A 134 -2.35 7.62 -1.36
N ILE A 135 -1.61 8.71 -1.34
CA ILE A 135 -0.49 8.94 -0.44
C ILE A 135 -0.86 10.11 0.46
N ASP A 136 -0.94 9.84 1.75
CA ASP A 136 -1.13 10.84 2.80
C ASP A 136 0.25 11.14 3.40
N SER A 137 0.68 12.39 3.31
CA SER A 137 1.99 12.79 3.82
C SER A 137 1.95 14.18 4.42
N TYR A 138 2.55 14.31 5.60
CA TYR A 138 2.70 15.59 6.29
C TYR A 138 3.64 16.55 5.56
N ASP A 139 4.44 16.05 4.61
CA ASP A 139 5.39 16.85 3.84
C ASP A 139 5.33 16.53 2.35
N LEU A 140 4.74 17.46 1.60
CA LEU A 140 4.65 17.43 0.14
C LEU A 140 5.48 18.54 -0.53
N ALA A 141 6.31 19.26 0.24
CA ALA A 141 6.96 20.48 -0.24
C ALA A 141 7.86 20.23 -1.46
N ASP A 142 8.59 19.11 -1.45
CA ASP A 142 9.57 18.76 -2.49
C ASP A 142 9.01 17.80 -3.55
N CYS A 143 7.75 17.37 -3.42
CA CYS A 143 7.15 16.37 -4.30
C CYS A 143 7.05 16.84 -5.75
N THR A 144 6.76 18.13 -5.97
CA THR A 144 6.64 18.68 -7.33
C THR A 144 7.98 18.63 -8.07
N GLU A 145 9.09 19.02 -7.42
CA GLU A 145 10.44 18.95 -8.01
C GLU A 145 10.81 17.50 -8.37
N HIS A 146 10.48 16.54 -7.50
CA HIS A 146 10.70 15.12 -7.76
C HIS A 146 9.84 14.59 -8.92
N LEU A 147 8.59 15.03 -9.05
CA LEU A 147 7.73 14.61 -10.16
C LEU A 147 8.18 15.23 -11.48
N GLU A 148 8.62 16.49 -11.50
CA GLU A 148 9.13 17.17 -12.71
C GLU A 148 10.32 16.45 -13.35
N SER A 149 11.08 15.64 -12.58
CA SER A 149 12.21 14.89 -13.12
C SER A 149 11.79 13.74 -14.06
N PHE A 150 10.54 13.27 -13.98
CA PHE A 150 10.04 12.17 -14.81
C PHE A 150 8.60 12.31 -15.33
N CYS A 151 7.87 13.36 -14.96
CA CYS A 151 6.52 13.65 -15.43
C CYS A 151 6.45 14.97 -16.20
N GLU A 152 5.37 15.15 -16.96
CA GLU A 152 5.01 16.42 -17.58
C GLU A 152 3.95 17.12 -16.70
N GLU A 153 4.21 18.35 -16.27
CA GLU A 153 3.22 19.17 -15.55
C GLU A 153 2.07 19.60 -16.50
N VAL A 154 0.84 19.61 -15.99
CA VAL A 154 -0.35 20.00 -16.74
C VAL A 154 -1.17 20.99 -15.91
N GLU A 155 -1.80 21.97 -16.58
CA GLU A 155 -2.67 22.94 -15.93
C GLU A 155 -3.88 22.26 -15.27
N SER A 156 -4.03 22.46 -13.96
CA SER A 156 -5.17 21.98 -13.18
C SER A 156 -6.39 22.91 -13.22
N GLY A 157 -6.16 24.19 -13.52
CA GLY A 157 -7.15 25.27 -13.37
C GLY A 157 -7.41 25.71 -11.93
N ASP A 158 -6.81 25.04 -10.93
CA ASP A 158 -6.89 25.38 -9.51
C ASP A 158 -5.47 25.62 -8.96
N PRO A 159 -5.13 26.81 -8.46
CA PRO A 159 -3.78 27.14 -8.01
C PRO A 159 -3.30 26.32 -6.80
N SER A 160 -4.20 25.61 -6.11
CA SER A 160 -3.86 24.74 -4.98
C SER A 160 -3.66 23.27 -5.35
N ILE A 161 -3.90 22.92 -6.62
CA ILE A 161 -3.78 21.57 -7.15
C ILE A 161 -2.73 21.53 -8.24
N PHE A 162 -1.77 20.62 -8.13
CA PHE A 162 -0.80 20.35 -9.19
C PHE A 162 -1.11 19.01 -9.84
N LEU A 163 -1.02 18.96 -11.17
CA LEU A 163 -1.24 17.76 -11.96
C LEU A 163 0.01 17.43 -12.76
N PHE A 164 0.44 16.17 -12.70
CA PHE A 164 1.56 15.65 -13.45
C PHE A 164 1.16 14.38 -14.19
N HIS A 165 1.54 14.28 -15.46
CA HIS A 165 1.25 13.12 -16.29
C HIS A 165 2.53 12.33 -16.58
N PHE A 166 2.47 11.02 -16.36
CA PHE A 166 3.50 10.07 -16.78
C PHE A 166 2.94 9.11 -17.83
N LYS A 167 3.51 9.09 -19.03
CA LYS A 167 3.09 8.17 -20.09
C LYS A 167 3.66 6.77 -19.83
N ILE A 168 2.79 5.77 -19.65
CA ILE A 168 3.20 4.40 -19.29
C ILE A 168 3.99 3.72 -20.42
N SER A 169 3.65 4.01 -21.67
CA SER A 169 4.45 3.62 -22.82
C SER A 169 4.12 4.46 -24.04
N ASP A 170 5.07 4.63 -24.95
CA ASP A 170 4.92 5.52 -26.11
C ASP A 170 3.74 5.19 -27.03
N ASN A 171 3.38 3.91 -27.09
CA ASN A 171 2.31 3.39 -27.94
C ASN A 171 0.97 3.24 -27.21
N SER A 172 0.92 3.56 -25.92
CA SER A 172 -0.28 3.46 -25.09
C SER A 172 -0.95 4.82 -24.95
N ARG A 173 -2.29 4.82 -24.95
CA ARG A 173 -3.07 5.99 -24.51
C ARG A 173 -3.14 6.10 -22.99
N LYS A 174 -2.53 5.16 -22.27
CA LYS A 174 -2.56 5.13 -20.81
C LYS A 174 -1.44 5.96 -20.22
N PHE A 175 -1.78 6.73 -19.21
CA PHE A 175 -0.86 7.51 -18.40
C PHE A 175 -1.22 7.39 -16.92
N PHE A 176 -0.28 7.72 -16.05
CA PHE A 176 -0.57 8.00 -14.66
C PHE A 176 -0.75 9.49 -14.47
N GLU A 177 -1.84 9.88 -13.82
CA GLU A 177 -2.02 11.23 -13.30
C GLU A 177 -1.64 11.23 -11.84
N PHE A 178 -0.66 12.05 -11.49
CA PHE A 178 -0.32 12.40 -10.12
C PHE A 178 -1.00 13.73 -9.83
N LYS A 179 -1.95 13.71 -8.90
CA LYS A 179 -2.64 14.90 -8.41
C LYS A 179 -2.13 15.20 -7.01
N ILE A 180 -1.54 16.36 -6.81
CA ILE A 180 -1.14 16.87 -5.50
C ILE A 180 -2.17 17.90 -5.04
N ASP A 181 -2.72 17.73 -3.85
CA ASP A 181 -3.60 18.70 -3.18
C ASP A 181 -2.96 19.15 -1.87
N TYR A 182 -2.41 20.36 -1.86
CA TYR A 182 -1.72 20.92 -0.69
C TYR A 182 -2.66 21.32 0.45
N ASN A 183 -3.96 21.49 0.18
CA ASN A 183 -4.92 21.79 1.25
C ASN A 183 -5.23 20.53 2.06
N GLU A 184 -5.26 19.38 1.37
CA GLU A 184 -5.59 18.09 1.97
C GLU A 184 -4.34 17.29 2.38
N TYR A 185 -3.13 17.76 2.03
CA TYR A 185 -1.87 17.04 2.26
C TYR A 185 -1.85 15.64 1.64
N VAL A 186 -2.45 15.51 0.46
CA VAL A 186 -2.61 14.22 -0.23
C VAL A 186 -2.08 14.29 -1.66
N MET A 187 -1.41 13.21 -2.07
CA MET A 187 -1.13 12.89 -3.47
C MET A 187 -2.00 11.70 -3.91
N VAL A 188 -2.68 11.82 -5.04
CA VAL A 188 -3.45 10.73 -5.66
C VAL A 188 -2.82 10.36 -6.99
N ILE A 189 -2.54 9.08 -7.18
CA ILE A 189 -2.03 8.51 -8.42
C ILE A 189 -3.13 7.66 -9.05
N GLU A 190 -3.57 8.00 -10.24
CA GLU A 190 -4.63 7.26 -10.96
C GLU A 190 -4.16 6.83 -12.34
N LYS A 191 -4.57 5.62 -12.74
CA LYS A 191 -4.36 5.14 -14.12
C LYS A 191 -5.47 5.64 -15.03
N LYS A 192 -5.13 6.53 -15.97
CA LYS A 192 -6.08 7.18 -16.89
C LYS A 192 -5.80 6.83 -18.34
N ASN A 193 -6.72 7.19 -19.23
CA ASN A 193 -6.56 7.14 -20.68
C ASN A 193 -6.70 8.55 -21.25
N PHE A 194 -5.88 8.90 -22.24
CA PHE A 194 -6.06 10.09 -23.08
C PHE A 194 -7.35 10.00 -23.91
#